data_AF-A0A6C0J8I7-F1
#
_entry.id   AF-A0A6C0J8I7-F1
#
_cell.length_a   1.000
_cell.length_b   1.000
_cell.length_c   1.000
_cell.angle_alpha   90.00
_cell.angle_beta   90.00
_cell.angle_gamma   90.00
#
_symmetry.space_group_name_H-M   'P 1'
#
loop_
_entity.id
_entity.type
_entity.pdbx_description
1 polymer ?
#
loop_
_entity_poly.entity_id
_entity_poly.type
_entity_poly.pdbx_seq_one_letter_code
_entity_poly.pdbx_strand_id
1 'polypeptide(L)'
;MIYILILFTFIIFIIFIRTSVNKYNPAYDPNKYNKNTFIKKSHNCYMYALDDIDLLLADKCKKNNLNCNDLKHRPGHTKYYISTQDVSTCKNIKKGIIDDNTDIYITNLNSKCKNGFYKIASSVNNNKTFHFYRQDDDYLWSHKDGSSNATNLDKNNQLIKDPQKANRGIYKTFCNYFCVPNNKLKDTYSNKTLKKN
;
A
#
# COMPACT_ATOMS: atom_id res chain seq x y z
N MET A 1 -39.12 17.54 20.67
CA MET A 1 -38.32 16.49 21.35
C MET A 1 -38.01 15.28 20.46
N ILE A 2 -38.99 14.70 19.75
CA ILE A 2 -38.80 13.49 18.91
C ILE A 2 -37.78 13.69 17.77
N TYR A 3 -37.80 14.83 17.07
CA TYR A 3 -36.84 15.13 16.00
C TYR A 3 -35.38 15.21 16.46
N ILE A 4 -35.13 15.73 17.67
CA ILE A 4 -33.78 15.83 18.24
C ILE A 4 -33.25 14.44 18.58
N LEU A 5 -34.11 13.55 19.11
CA LEU A 5 -33.76 12.15 19.43
C LEU A 5 -33.43 11.32 18.17
N ILE A 6 -34.19 11.53 17.08
CA ILE A 6 -33.94 10.87 15.79
C ILE A 6 -32.62 11.38 15.17
N LEU A 7 -32.36 12.69 15.20
CA LEU A 7 -31.10 13.24 14.70
C LEU A 7 -29.89 12.73 15.49
N PHE A 8 -30.01 12.64 16.82
CA PHE A 8 -28.94 12.18 17.70
C PHE A 8 -28.63 10.69 17.51
N THR A 9 -29.66 9.85 17.38
CA THR A 9 -29.48 8.42 17.11
C THR A 9 -28.91 8.17 15.71
N PHE A 10 -29.33 8.95 14.70
CA PHE A 10 -28.76 8.86 13.34
C PHE A 10 -27.29 9.30 13.30
N ILE A 11 -26.92 10.36 14.03
CA ILE A 11 -25.54 10.83 14.17
C ILE A 11 -24.67 9.79 14.89
N ILE A 12 -25.15 9.22 16.01
CA ILE A 12 -24.43 8.15 16.72
C ILE A 12 -24.28 6.93 15.82
N PHE A 13 -25.31 6.53 15.08
CA PHE A 13 -25.25 5.41 14.15
C PHE A 13 -24.23 5.66 13.03
N ILE A 14 -24.19 6.86 12.44
CA ILE A 14 -23.18 7.26 11.44
C ILE A 14 -21.77 7.24 12.04
N ILE A 15 -21.57 7.77 13.24
CA ILE A 15 -20.26 7.77 13.91
C ILE A 15 -19.80 6.33 14.20
N PHE A 16 -20.70 5.48 14.70
CA PHE A 16 -20.41 4.07 15.01
C PHE A 16 -20.15 3.25 13.74
N ILE A 17 -20.89 3.51 12.64
CA ILE A 17 -20.65 2.86 11.35
C ILE A 17 -19.30 3.28 10.77
N ARG A 18 -18.96 4.58 10.84
CA ARG A 18 -17.71 5.13 10.27
C ARG A 18 -16.47 4.63 11.01
N THR A 19 -16.54 4.51 12.34
CA THR A 19 -15.46 3.93 13.17
C THR A 19 -15.27 2.43 12.92
N SER A 20 -16.34 1.67 12.67
CA SER A 20 -16.26 0.23 12.41
C SER A 20 -15.62 -0.13 11.07
N VAL A 21 -15.74 0.74 10.05
CA VAL A 21 -15.17 0.51 8.72
C VAL A 21 -13.70 0.97 8.66
N ASN A 22 -13.29 1.92 9.52
CA ASN A 22 -11.91 2.42 9.61
C ASN A 22 -10.98 1.62 10.51
N LYS A 23 -11.52 0.73 11.36
CA LYS A 23 -10.78 0.08 12.44
C LYS A 23 -9.48 -0.60 12.00
N TYR A 24 -9.41 -1.06 10.74
CA TYR A 24 -8.29 -1.84 10.22
C TYR A 24 -7.46 -1.14 9.15
N ASN A 25 -7.81 0.07 8.73
CA ASN A 25 -6.97 0.81 7.80
C ASN A 25 -5.80 1.45 8.59
N PRO A 26 -4.57 1.42 8.04
CA PRO A 26 -3.47 2.19 8.60
C PRO A 26 -3.79 3.69 8.59
N ALA A 27 -3.34 4.41 9.62
CA ALA A 27 -3.43 5.87 9.62
C ALA A 27 -2.50 6.46 8.56
N TYR A 28 -2.92 7.57 7.95
CA TYR A 28 -2.04 8.35 7.09
C TYR A 28 -0.99 9.10 7.94
N ASP A 29 0.16 8.44 8.14
CA ASP A 29 1.35 9.04 8.76
C ASP A 29 2.54 8.99 7.78
N PRO A 30 2.71 10.00 6.91
CA PRO A 30 3.83 10.03 5.98
C PRO A 30 5.18 10.17 6.68
N ASN A 31 5.22 10.66 7.92
CA ASN A 31 6.46 10.84 8.67
C ASN A 31 7.12 9.51 9.03
N LYS A 32 6.34 8.45 9.23
CA LYS A 32 6.81 7.07 9.41
C LYS A 32 7.82 6.67 8.31
N TYR A 33 7.62 7.14 7.08
CA TYR A 33 8.49 6.84 5.94
C TYR A 33 9.40 8.00 5.53
N ASN A 34 9.07 9.25 5.87
CA ASN A 34 9.76 10.44 5.34
C ASN A 34 10.87 10.98 6.25
N LYS A 35 10.73 10.86 7.59
CA LYS A 35 11.65 11.45 8.57
C LYS A 35 13.02 10.78 8.57
N ASN A 36 13.06 9.46 8.63
CA ASN A 36 14.31 8.71 8.60
C ASN A 36 14.79 8.54 7.16
N THR A 37 15.94 9.13 6.81
CA THR A 37 16.50 9.09 5.46
C THR A 37 16.74 7.66 4.96
N PHE A 38 17.19 6.74 5.82
CA PHE A 38 17.48 5.36 5.43
C PHE A 38 16.19 4.59 5.12
N ILE A 39 15.15 4.77 5.93
CA ILE A 39 13.81 4.24 5.64
C ILE A 39 13.30 4.85 4.32
N LYS A 40 13.35 6.17 4.19
CA LYS A 40 12.88 6.89 3.00
C LYS A 40 13.54 6.38 1.72
N LYS A 41 14.85 6.10 1.75
CA LYS A 41 15.62 5.67 0.57
C LYS A 41 15.43 4.21 0.23
N SER A 42 15.35 3.32 1.22
CA SER A 42 15.28 1.86 1.04
C SER A 42 13.87 1.32 0.80
N HIS A 43 12.85 1.92 1.40
CA HIS A 43 11.47 1.42 1.31
C HIS A 43 10.77 2.06 0.11
N ASN A 44 10.10 1.26 -0.72
CA ASN A 44 9.41 1.75 -1.92
C ASN A 44 7.88 1.69 -1.79
N CYS A 45 7.16 1.87 -2.90
CA CYS A 45 5.70 1.85 -2.95
C CYS A 45 5.08 0.54 -2.45
N TYR A 46 5.72 -0.61 -2.70
CA TYR A 46 5.15 -1.90 -2.32
C TYR A 46 5.19 -2.10 -0.80
N MET A 47 6.36 -1.84 -0.20
CA MET A 47 6.53 -1.88 1.26
C MET A 47 5.61 -0.85 1.96
N TYR A 48 5.50 0.34 1.38
CA TYR A 48 4.59 1.37 1.88
C TYR A 48 3.13 0.91 1.87
N ALA A 49 2.68 0.31 0.77
CA ALA A 49 1.31 -0.16 0.63
C ALA A 49 0.97 -1.28 1.62
N LEU A 50 1.94 -2.16 1.89
CA LEU A 50 1.84 -3.20 2.92
C LEU A 50 2.04 -2.68 4.36
N ASP A 51 2.30 -1.38 4.53
CA ASP A 51 2.62 -0.77 5.83
C ASP A 51 3.84 -1.39 6.55
N ASP A 52 4.75 -1.98 5.76
CA ASP A 52 5.96 -2.65 6.21
C ASP A 52 7.10 -1.65 6.48
N ILE A 53 7.79 -1.84 7.61
CA ILE A 53 9.08 -1.23 7.92
C ILE A 53 10.07 -2.33 8.31
N ASP A 54 11.15 -2.44 7.55
CA ASP A 54 12.28 -3.33 7.79
C ASP A 54 13.51 -2.49 8.21
N LEU A 55 13.79 -2.49 9.51
CA LEU A 55 14.93 -1.76 10.07
C LEU A 55 16.28 -2.36 9.64
N LEU A 56 16.35 -3.66 9.36
CA LEU A 56 17.57 -4.29 8.84
C LEU A 56 17.86 -3.80 7.41
N LEU A 57 16.81 -3.57 6.61
CA LEU A 57 16.94 -2.97 5.29
C LEU A 57 17.42 -1.52 5.37
N ALA A 58 16.90 -0.75 6.33
CA ALA A 58 17.37 0.62 6.60
C ALA A 58 18.85 0.64 7.05
N ASP A 59 19.27 -0.30 7.89
CA ASP A 59 20.66 -0.43 8.31
C ASP A 59 21.59 -0.84 7.17
N LYS A 60 21.15 -1.75 6.28
CA LYS A 60 21.88 -2.07 5.04
C LYS A 60 22.04 -0.83 4.16
N CYS A 61 20.98 -0.05 4.02
CA CYS A 61 20.99 1.22 3.29
C CYS A 61 21.98 2.23 3.90
N LYS A 62 22.06 2.29 5.23
CA LYS A 62 23.05 3.10 5.96
C LYS A 62 24.48 2.63 5.69
N LYS A 63 24.74 1.32 5.80
CA LYS A 63 26.05 0.73 5.54
C LYS A 63 26.51 0.90 4.09
N ASN A 64 25.57 0.95 3.14
CA ASN A 64 25.86 1.18 1.73
C ASN A 64 25.87 2.67 1.33
N ASN A 65 26.17 3.59 2.25
CA ASN A 65 26.27 5.03 2.01
C ASN A 65 25.10 5.61 1.20
N LEU A 66 23.86 5.24 1.57
CA LEU A 66 22.61 5.67 0.92
C LEU A 66 22.36 5.13 -0.50
N ASN A 67 23.19 4.24 -1.02
CA ASN A 67 22.88 3.50 -2.24
C ASN A 67 21.95 2.32 -1.93
N CYS A 68 20.64 2.54 -2.07
CA CYS A 68 19.61 1.62 -1.59
C CYS A 68 18.68 1.14 -2.71
N ASN A 69 19.08 1.32 -3.96
CA ASN A 69 18.23 0.98 -5.11
C ASN A 69 17.99 -0.52 -5.22
N ASP A 70 19.03 -1.33 -5.00
CA ASP A 70 18.95 -2.80 -5.07
C ASP A 70 18.26 -3.43 -3.85
N LEU A 71 17.98 -2.61 -2.81
CA LEU A 71 17.27 -3.03 -1.61
C LEU A 71 15.75 -2.96 -1.78
N LYS A 72 15.25 -2.35 -2.86
CA LYS A 72 13.81 -2.11 -3.07
C LYS A 72 13.09 -3.41 -3.40
N HIS A 73 12.09 -3.74 -2.59
CA HIS A 73 11.32 -4.96 -2.76
C HIS A 73 10.43 -4.96 -4.00
N ARG A 74 10.19 -6.16 -4.56
CA ARG A 74 9.27 -6.40 -5.68
C ARG A 74 8.42 -7.63 -5.35
N PRO A 75 7.12 -7.64 -5.70
CA PRO A 75 6.26 -8.79 -5.42
C PRO A 75 6.75 -10.09 -6.09
N GLY A 76 6.76 -11.20 -5.34
CA GLY A 76 6.91 -12.58 -5.84
C GLY A 76 8.30 -13.21 -5.78
N HIS A 77 9.29 -12.63 -5.10
CA HIS A 77 10.70 -12.96 -5.30
C HIS A 77 11.17 -14.31 -4.66
N THR A 78 10.81 -15.44 -5.29
CA THR A 78 11.60 -16.69 -5.27
C THR A 78 12.17 -16.99 -6.65
N LYS A 79 13.50 -17.01 -6.74
CA LYS A 79 14.46 -17.59 -7.71
C LYS A 79 14.13 -17.82 -9.21
N TYR A 80 12.90 -17.68 -9.72
CA TYR A 80 12.56 -17.95 -11.12
C TYR A 80 11.43 -17.10 -11.73
N TYR A 81 10.89 -16.09 -11.06
CA TYR A 81 9.93 -15.20 -11.71
C TYR A 81 10.12 -13.74 -11.28
N ILE A 82 10.50 -12.91 -12.26
CA ILE A 82 10.25 -11.45 -12.36
C ILE A 82 11.25 -10.54 -11.61
N SER A 83 12.53 -10.62 -11.98
CA SER A 83 13.59 -9.73 -11.49
C SER A 83 14.18 -8.81 -12.57
N THR A 84 13.41 -8.44 -13.60
CA THR A 84 13.79 -7.32 -14.49
C THR A 84 12.63 -6.35 -14.66
N GLN A 85 12.97 -5.14 -15.14
CA GLN A 85 12.04 -4.09 -15.52
C GLN A 85 10.93 -4.65 -16.46
N ASP A 86 11.32 -5.60 -17.31
CA ASP A 86 10.60 -6.14 -18.48
C ASP A 86 9.32 -6.92 -18.20
N VAL A 87 9.02 -7.21 -16.94
CA VAL A 87 7.96 -8.16 -16.54
C VAL A 87 6.94 -7.55 -15.58
N SER A 88 6.94 -6.23 -15.47
CA SER A 88 5.96 -5.43 -14.73
C SER A 88 4.59 -5.39 -15.44
N THR A 89 3.92 -6.53 -15.53
CA THR A 89 2.54 -6.65 -16.06
C THR A 89 1.53 -6.81 -14.93
N CYS A 90 0.27 -6.44 -15.15
CA CYS A 90 -0.78 -6.66 -14.15
C CYS A 90 -0.93 -8.13 -13.74
N LYS A 91 -0.74 -9.08 -14.67
CA LYS A 91 -0.78 -10.52 -14.40
C LYS A 91 0.32 -10.92 -13.40
N ASN A 92 1.55 -10.47 -13.67
CA ASN A 92 2.72 -10.80 -12.87
C ASN A 92 2.69 -10.12 -11.50
N ILE A 93 2.30 -8.84 -11.45
CA ILE A 93 2.14 -8.11 -10.18
C ILE A 93 1.08 -8.77 -9.30
N LYS A 94 -0.10 -9.08 -9.87
CA LYS A 94 -1.16 -9.82 -9.15
C LYS A 94 -0.63 -11.15 -8.58
N LYS A 95 0.07 -11.94 -9.42
CA LYS A 95 0.61 -13.23 -9.00
C LYS A 95 1.63 -13.07 -7.88
N GLY A 96 2.59 -12.15 -8.03
CA GLY A 96 3.65 -11.94 -7.05
C GLY A 96 3.14 -11.53 -5.68
N ILE A 97 2.15 -10.64 -5.61
CA ILE A 97 1.55 -10.21 -4.33
C ILE A 97 0.91 -11.40 -3.58
N ILE A 98 0.17 -12.24 -4.31
CA ILE A 98 -0.51 -13.42 -3.75
C ILE A 98 0.50 -14.50 -3.37
N ASP A 99 1.55 -14.68 -4.16
CA ASP A 99 2.62 -15.65 -3.88
C ASP A 99 3.43 -15.26 -2.62
N ASP A 100 3.64 -13.96 -2.39
CA ASP A 100 4.30 -13.46 -1.17
C ASP A 100 3.40 -13.62 0.07
N ASN A 101 2.08 -13.46 -0.10
CA ASN A 101 1.10 -13.48 0.99
C ASN A 101 -0.20 -14.16 0.54
N THR A 102 -0.38 -15.43 0.88
CA THR A 102 -1.51 -16.26 0.41
C THR A 102 -2.89 -15.79 0.85
N ASP A 103 -2.95 -14.96 1.89
CA ASP A 103 -4.22 -14.42 2.42
C ASP A 103 -4.71 -13.18 1.65
N ILE A 104 -3.83 -12.56 0.84
CA ILE A 104 -4.21 -11.40 0.03
C ILE A 104 -5.17 -11.86 -1.07
N TYR A 105 -6.26 -11.11 -1.26
CA TYR A 105 -7.24 -11.41 -2.31
C TYR A 105 -7.67 -10.14 -3.06
N ILE A 106 -8.12 -10.33 -4.30
CA ILE A 106 -8.55 -9.23 -5.18
C ILE A 106 -9.91 -8.70 -4.72
N THR A 107 -10.09 -7.39 -4.86
CA THR A 107 -11.35 -6.69 -4.56
C THR A 107 -11.62 -5.60 -5.60
N ASN A 108 -12.60 -4.76 -5.36
CA ASN A 108 -12.83 -3.50 -6.07
C ASN A 108 -12.88 -2.33 -5.07
N LEU A 109 -13.02 -1.11 -5.58
CA LEU A 109 -13.05 0.11 -4.78
C LEU A 109 -14.16 0.08 -3.70
N ASN A 110 -15.36 -0.36 -4.07
CA ASN A 110 -16.58 -0.23 -3.28
C ASN A 110 -16.80 -1.40 -2.29
N SER A 111 -16.25 -2.58 -2.59
CA SER A 111 -16.38 -3.75 -1.73
C SER A 111 -15.60 -3.57 -0.42
N LYS A 112 -16.21 -3.92 0.72
CA LYS A 112 -15.54 -3.92 2.02
C LYS A 112 -14.58 -5.12 2.12
N CYS A 113 -13.40 -4.91 2.72
CA CYS A 113 -12.51 -6.01 3.07
C CYS A 113 -13.05 -6.80 4.27
N LYS A 114 -12.60 -8.04 4.44
CA LYS A 114 -12.83 -8.85 5.64
C LYS A 114 -12.29 -8.10 6.87
N ASN A 115 -12.84 -8.40 8.04
CA ASN A 115 -12.32 -7.84 9.29
C ASN A 115 -10.82 -8.14 9.42
N GLY A 116 -10.05 -7.14 9.81
CA GLY A 116 -8.60 -7.24 9.92
C GLY A 116 -7.82 -6.98 8.63
N PHE A 117 -8.49 -6.63 7.54
CA PHE A 117 -7.87 -6.32 6.24
C PHE A 117 -8.16 -4.88 5.82
N TYR A 118 -7.26 -4.30 5.05
CA TYR A 118 -7.40 -2.99 4.42
C TYR A 118 -7.08 -3.05 2.92
N LYS A 119 -7.37 -1.99 2.17
CA LYS A 119 -7.16 -1.99 0.71
C LYS A 119 -5.80 -1.46 0.30
N ILE A 120 -5.21 -2.10 -0.70
CA ILE A 120 -4.16 -1.55 -1.56
C ILE A 120 -4.61 -1.59 -3.03
N ALA A 121 -3.93 -0.85 -3.88
CA ALA A 121 -4.14 -0.89 -5.33
C ALA A 121 -2.80 -0.89 -6.06
N SER A 122 -2.79 -1.46 -7.26
CA SER A 122 -1.58 -1.47 -8.10
C SER A 122 -1.82 -0.94 -9.50
N SER A 123 -0.75 -0.43 -10.09
CA SER A 123 -0.71 0.04 -11.48
C SER A 123 0.66 -0.24 -12.07
N VAL A 124 0.75 -0.25 -13.39
CA VAL A 124 2.01 -0.50 -14.11
C VAL A 124 2.19 0.48 -15.26
N ASN A 125 3.46 0.74 -15.55
CA ASN A 125 3.91 1.02 -16.90
C ASN A 125 4.33 -0.33 -17.48
N ASN A 126 3.51 -0.90 -18.38
CA ASN A 126 3.65 -2.29 -18.82
C ASN A 126 5.09 -2.62 -19.23
N ASN A 127 5.60 -3.74 -18.71
CA ASN A 127 6.95 -4.23 -18.96
C ASN A 127 8.05 -3.22 -18.59
N LYS A 128 7.75 -2.23 -17.75
CA LYS A 128 8.72 -1.27 -17.27
C LYS A 128 8.73 -1.19 -15.75
N THR A 129 7.66 -0.71 -15.15
CA THR A 129 7.65 -0.50 -13.70
C THR A 129 6.25 -0.64 -13.15
N PHE A 130 6.16 -0.77 -11.83
CA PHE A 130 4.92 -0.89 -11.11
C PHE A 130 4.82 0.21 -10.06
N HIS A 131 3.61 0.42 -9.58
CA HIS A 131 3.34 1.31 -8.47
C HIS A 131 2.21 0.78 -7.61
N PHE A 132 2.23 1.18 -6.36
CA PHE A 132 1.27 0.77 -5.36
C PHE A 132 0.73 1.96 -4.57
N TYR A 133 -0.52 1.81 -4.16
CA TYR A 133 -1.27 2.75 -3.36
C TYR A 133 -1.87 2.03 -2.16
N ARG A 134 -2.05 2.75 -1.06
CA ARG A 134 -2.70 2.28 0.16
C ARG A 134 -3.94 3.10 0.43
N GLN A 135 -5.03 2.47 0.87
CA GLN A 135 -6.15 3.19 1.45
C GLN A 135 -5.89 3.40 2.94
N ASP A 136 -5.92 4.64 3.39
CA ASP A 136 -5.72 5.01 4.79
C ASP A 136 -7.07 5.07 5.54
N ASP A 137 -7.03 5.35 6.84
CA ASP A 137 -8.19 5.40 7.73
C ASP A 137 -9.14 6.58 7.51
N ASP A 138 -8.75 7.55 6.68
CA ASP A 138 -9.60 8.64 6.19
C ASP A 138 -10.32 8.31 4.85
N TYR A 139 -10.17 7.07 4.35
CA TYR A 139 -10.61 6.56 3.03
C TYR A 139 -9.94 7.18 1.81
N LEU A 140 -9.04 8.15 2.00
CA LEU A 140 -8.18 8.60 0.94
C LEU A 140 -7.10 7.57 0.69
N TRP A 141 -6.38 7.79 -0.40
CA TRP A 141 -5.30 6.93 -0.82
C TRP A 141 -3.99 7.69 -0.80
N SER A 142 -2.94 6.96 -0.45
CA SER A 142 -1.59 7.47 -0.40
C SER A 142 -0.62 6.52 -1.09
N HIS A 143 0.56 7.04 -1.42
CA HIS A 143 1.60 6.29 -2.10
C HIS A 143 2.97 6.88 -1.83
N LYS A 144 4.00 6.14 -2.25
CA LYS A 144 5.40 6.56 -2.14
C LYS A 144 6.17 6.11 -3.37
N ASP A 145 6.58 7.06 -4.23
CA ASP A 145 7.23 6.76 -5.50
C ASP A 145 8.73 6.46 -5.28
N GLY A 146 9.06 5.19 -5.09
CA GLY A 146 10.42 4.75 -4.79
C GLY A 146 11.01 5.45 -3.56
N SER A 147 12.10 6.18 -3.76
CA SER A 147 12.84 6.88 -2.68
C SER A 147 12.31 8.31 -2.39
N SER A 148 11.21 8.72 -3.02
CA SER A 148 10.56 10.03 -2.78
C SER A 148 9.74 10.02 -1.49
N ASN A 149 9.18 11.17 -1.09
CA ASN A 149 8.32 11.25 0.08
C ASN A 149 6.99 10.50 -0.15
N ALA A 150 6.49 9.83 0.87
CA ALA A 150 5.10 9.37 0.93
C ALA A 150 4.16 10.59 0.92
N THR A 151 3.07 10.48 0.16
CA THR A 151 2.07 11.54 -0.04
C THR A 151 0.70 10.95 -0.39
N ASN A 152 -0.37 11.67 -0.07
CA ASN A 152 -1.75 11.40 -0.49
C ASN A 152 -2.17 12.18 -1.76
N LEU A 153 -1.21 12.86 -2.40
CA LEU A 153 -1.42 13.65 -3.60
C LEU A 153 -1.01 12.89 -4.86
N ASP A 154 -1.79 13.02 -5.93
CA ASP A 154 -1.45 12.51 -7.25
C ASP A 154 -0.47 13.43 -8.01
N LYS A 155 -0.16 13.12 -9.28
CA LYS A 155 0.79 13.94 -10.07
C LYS A 155 0.26 15.33 -10.46
N ASN A 156 -1.02 15.63 -10.23
CA ASN A 156 -1.62 16.97 -10.38
C ASN A 156 -1.76 17.68 -9.02
N ASN A 157 -1.15 17.18 -7.95
CA ASN A 157 -1.31 17.67 -6.58
C ASN A 157 -2.75 17.59 -6.04
N GLN A 158 -3.55 16.63 -6.52
CA GLN A 158 -4.91 16.40 -6.03
C GLN A 158 -4.96 15.21 -5.07
N LEU A 159 -5.81 15.29 -4.05
CA LEU A 159 -6.05 14.17 -3.12
C LEU A 159 -6.56 12.93 -3.89
N ILE A 160 -5.95 11.78 -3.63
CA ILE A 160 -6.31 10.53 -4.30
C ILE A 160 -7.53 9.92 -3.61
N LYS A 161 -8.68 9.99 -4.26
CA LYS A 161 -9.92 9.31 -3.82
C LYS A 161 -10.06 7.90 -4.41
N ASP A 162 -9.50 7.72 -5.59
CA ASP A 162 -9.58 6.50 -6.39
C ASP A 162 -8.27 6.40 -7.22
N PRO A 163 -7.37 5.44 -6.91
CA PRO A 163 -6.14 5.24 -7.67
C PRO A 163 -6.37 4.93 -9.15
N GLN A 164 -7.48 4.31 -9.54
CA GLN A 164 -7.85 4.02 -10.94
C GLN A 164 -8.22 5.29 -11.72
N LYS A 165 -8.66 6.36 -11.04
CA LYS A 165 -9.02 7.64 -11.69
C LYS A 165 -8.00 8.76 -11.50
N ALA A 166 -7.12 8.65 -10.51
CA ALA A 166 -6.10 9.67 -10.22
C ALA A 166 -5.04 9.81 -11.33
N ASN A 167 -4.34 10.94 -11.37
CA ASN A 167 -3.19 11.11 -12.24
C ASN A 167 -1.98 10.31 -11.73
N ARG A 168 -1.76 9.13 -12.32
CA ARG A 168 -0.67 8.21 -11.98
C ARG A 168 0.64 8.49 -12.73
N GLY A 169 0.73 9.57 -13.51
CA GLY A 169 1.93 9.88 -14.30
C GLY A 169 2.23 8.79 -15.33
N ILE A 170 3.39 8.12 -15.18
CA ILE A 170 3.86 7.08 -16.12
C ILE A 170 3.15 5.73 -15.97
N TYR A 171 2.47 5.47 -14.84
CA TYR A 171 1.81 4.18 -14.57
C TYR A 171 0.42 4.14 -15.24
N LYS A 172 0.43 4.02 -16.57
CA LYS A 172 -0.76 4.18 -17.43
C LYS A 172 -1.81 3.09 -17.21
N THR A 173 -1.41 1.87 -16.90
CA THR A 173 -2.34 0.74 -16.76
C THR A 173 -2.66 0.50 -15.30
N PHE A 174 -3.93 0.72 -14.91
CA PHE A 174 -4.43 0.27 -13.62
C PHE A 174 -4.60 -1.25 -13.63
N CYS A 175 -4.25 -1.91 -12.52
CA CYS A 175 -4.33 -3.37 -12.42
C CYS A 175 -5.51 -3.80 -11.57
N ASN A 176 -5.33 -3.86 -10.25
CA ASN A 176 -6.33 -4.40 -9.33
C ASN A 176 -6.31 -3.65 -8.01
N TYR A 177 -7.44 -3.73 -7.30
CA TYR A 177 -7.50 -3.54 -5.87
C TYR A 177 -7.27 -4.87 -5.17
N PHE A 178 -6.68 -4.83 -3.98
CA PHE A 178 -6.47 -5.99 -3.13
C PHE A 178 -6.87 -5.67 -1.70
N CYS A 179 -7.37 -6.65 -0.97
CA CYS A 179 -7.46 -6.60 0.47
C CYS A 179 -6.26 -7.33 1.07
N VAL A 180 -5.52 -6.67 1.97
CA VAL A 180 -4.32 -7.22 2.62
C VAL A 180 -4.49 -7.19 4.15
N PRO A 181 -3.89 -8.14 4.89
CA PRO A 181 -3.95 -8.14 6.34
C PRO A 181 -3.35 -6.86 6.94
N ASN A 182 -3.94 -6.37 8.02
CA ASN A 182 -3.32 -5.32 8.82
C ASN A 182 -2.15 -5.93 9.61
N ASN A 183 -0.95 -5.34 9.50
CA ASN A 183 0.26 -5.78 10.19
C ASN A 183 0.14 -5.82 11.73
N LYS A 184 -0.84 -5.13 12.35
CA LYS A 184 -1.15 -5.27 13.78
C LYS A 184 -1.78 -6.62 14.14
N LEU A 185 -2.31 -7.35 13.15
CA LEU A 185 -2.99 -8.63 13.32
C LEU A 185 -2.21 -9.77 12.68
N LYS A 186 -1.58 -9.52 11.53
CA LYS A 186 -0.76 -10.49 10.81
C LYS A 186 0.27 -9.77 9.96
N ASP A 187 1.54 -10.12 10.14
CA ASP A 187 2.63 -9.62 9.31
C ASP A 187 2.40 -9.96 7.84
N THR A 188 2.69 -8.99 6.98
CA THR A 188 2.81 -9.19 5.54
C THR A 188 4.28 -9.22 5.14
N TYR A 189 4.52 -9.80 3.96
CA TYR A 189 5.84 -9.96 3.39
C TYR A 189 5.89 -9.21 2.07
N SER A 190 6.66 -8.13 2.04
CA SER A 190 6.99 -7.43 0.78
C SER A 190 8.05 -8.16 -0.06
N ASN A 191 8.62 -9.25 0.46
CA ASN A 191 9.52 -10.15 -0.26
C ASN A 191 9.50 -11.55 0.39
N LYS A 192 9.40 -12.60 -0.42
CA LYS A 192 9.36 -14.00 0.01
C LYS A 192 10.58 -14.48 0.83
N THR A 193 11.75 -13.85 0.69
CA THR A 193 12.93 -14.17 1.52
C THR A 193 12.87 -13.63 2.94
N LEU A 194 11.88 -12.79 3.27
CA LEU A 194 11.73 -12.18 4.59
C LEU A 194 10.66 -12.84 5.46
N LYS A 195 10.35 -14.14 5.24
CA LYS A 195 9.65 -14.92 6.25
C LYS A 195 10.48 -14.87 7.53
N LYS A 196 10.11 -13.98 8.45
CA LYS A 196 10.69 -13.89 9.78
C LYS A 196 10.36 -15.22 10.44
N ASN A 197 11.40 -16.02 10.70
CA ASN A 197 11.29 -17.20 11.55
C ASN A 197 10.79 -16.79 12.94
#